data_AF-A0A8C4QYD8-F1
#
_entry.id   AF-A0A8C4QYD8-F1
#
_cell.length_a   1.000
_cell.length_b   1.000
_cell.length_c   1.000
_cell.angle_alpha   90.00
_cell.angle_beta   90.00
_cell.angle_gamma   90.00
#
_symmetry.space_group_name_H-M   'P 1'
#
loop_
_entity.id
_entity.type
_entity.pdbx_description
1 polymer ?
#
loop_
_entity_poly.entity_id
_entity_poly.type
_entity_poly.pdbx_seq_one_letter_code
_entity_poly.pdbx_strand_id
1 'polypeptide(L)'
;MGVVLTCHRDVLDKKPGHRFVLAFTTFDESQSWFQEENKKSLALQSQTQIYGVNGRVDGSVPGMIIFAGKEVTWHLMALGSDQDPHHIHFHGNTLLLRTGGGSTHRRGSLHLYPGIGVTAYMIPMTPGLWLVHCLNGDHFSVGMFATFLVLNPEVCRGPLGLQSGLIKDSQLTASSSDG
;
A
#
# COMPACT_ATOMS: atom_id res chain seq x y z
N MET A 1 -14.97 0.20 -6.49
CA MET A 1 -14.76 0.50 -5.05
C MET A 1 -14.04 1.83 -4.92
N GLY A 2 -14.38 2.65 -3.93
CA GLY A 2 -13.74 3.96 -3.70
C GLY A 2 -13.76 4.34 -2.23
N VAL A 3 -12.91 5.29 -1.84
CA VAL A 3 -12.78 5.76 -0.46
C VAL A 3 -13.16 7.23 -0.38
N VAL A 4 -14.03 7.56 0.58
CA VAL A 4 -14.40 8.93 0.91
C VAL A 4 -13.69 9.30 2.21
N LEU A 5 -12.83 10.33 2.15
CA LEU A 5 -12.14 10.86 3.31
C LEU A 5 -12.84 12.12 3.79
N THR A 6 -13.23 12.14 5.07
CA THR A 6 -13.74 13.34 5.73
C THR A 6 -12.63 13.94 6.58
N CYS A 7 -12.36 15.23 6.40
CA CYS A 7 -11.34 15.96 7.14
C CYS A 7 -11.98 17.04 8.00
N HIS A 8 -11.37 17.34 9.13
CA HIS A 8 -11.73 18.53 9.90
C HIS A 8 -11.44 19.79 9.08
N ARG A 9 -12.14 20.90 9.39
CA ARG A 9 -11.90 22.21 8.77
C ARG A 9 -10.41 22.57 8.82
N ASP A 10 -9.92 23.16 7.74
CA ASP A 10 -8.56 23.70 7.54
C ASP A 10 -7.42 22.67 7.55
N VAL A 11 -7.74 21.37 7.49
CA VAL A 11 -6.74 20.29 7.36
C VAL A 11 -6.37 20.02 5.91
N LEU A 12 -7.32 20.20 4.99
CA LEU A 12 -7.15 19.88 3.57
C LEU A 12 -6.21 20.86 2.85
N ASP A 13 -6.27 22.14 3.23
CA ASP A 13 -5.49 23.22 2.58
C ASP A 13 -4.02 23.27 3.02
N LYS A 14 -3.67 22.58 4.10
CA LYS A 14 -2.28 22.42 4.54
C LYS A 14 -1.63 21.36 3.67
N LYS A 15 -0.37 21.58 3.23
CA LYS A 15 0.42 20.61 2.44
C LYS A 15 0.20 19.21 3.01
N PRO A 16 -0.52 18.34 2.29
CA PRO A 16 -0.86 17.04 2.82
C PRO A 16 0.44 16.27 3.05
N GLY A 17 0.61 15.71 4.25
CA GLY A 17 1.66 14.71 4.48
C GLY A 17 1.46 13.50 3.58
N HIS A 18 2.39 12.54 3.65
CA HIS A 18 2.21 11.29 2.90
C HIS A 18 0.96 10.56 3.42
N ARG A 19 -0.01 10.32 2.54
CA ARG A 19 -1.23 9.59 2.87
C ARG A 19 -1.45 8.48 1.87
N PHE A 20 -1.71 7.27 2.36
CA PHE A 20 -2.02 6.11 1.53
C PHE A 20 -3.32 5.48 1.98
N VAL A 21 -4.01 4.89 1.01
CA VAL A 21 -5.21 4.11 1.22
C VAL A 21 -4.89 2.67 0.85
N LEU A 22 -5.09 1.75 1.78
CA LEU A 22 -4.94 0.31 1.55
C LEU A 22 -6.27 -0.38 1.88
N ALA A 23 -6.86 -0.97 0.86
CA ALA A 23 -8.02 -1.82 0.95
C ALA A 23 -7.56 -3.28 0.89
N PHE A 24 -7.72 -4.01 2.00
CA PHE A 24 -7.53 -5.45 2.04
C PHE A 24 -8.86 -6.09 1.69
N THR A 25 -8.88 -6.84 0.60
CA THR A 25 -10.15 -7.30 0.05
C THR A 25 -10.05 -8.70 -0.52
N THR A 26 -11.13 -9.45 -0.32
CA THR A 26 -11.39 -10.68 -1.04
C THR A 26 -12.32 -10.45 -2.21
N PHE A 27 -11.88 -10.90 -3.38
CA PHE A 27 -12.69 -10.89 -4.60
C PHE A 27 -13.06 -12.33 -4.94
N ASP A 28 -14.35 -12.61 -4.98
CA ASP A 28 -14.87 -13.87 -5.47
C ASP A 28 -15.37 -13.68 -6.92
N GLU A 29 -14.55 -14.10 -7.88
CA GLU A 29 -14.87 -14.05 -9.31
C GLU A 29 -16.07 -14.92 -9.68
N SER A 30 -16.46 -15.88 -8.83
CA SER A 30 -17.69 -16.65 -9.06
C SER A 30 -18.96 -15.81 -8.89
N GLN A 31 -18.87 -14.67 -8.20
CA GLN A 31 -19.96 -13.73 -7.97
C GLN A 31 -19.86 -12.49 -8.89
N SER A 32 -18.85 -12.43 -9.75
CA SER A 32 -18.68 -11.29 -10.65
C SER A 32 -19.62 -11.40 -11.86
N TRP A 33 -20.07 -10.26 -12.39
CA TRP A 33 -20.90 -10.25 -13.62
C TRP A 33 -20.18 -10.82 -14.84
N PHE A 34 -18.84 -10.87 -14.81
CA PHE A 34 -17.98 -11.37 -15.88
C PHE A 34 -17.62 -12.84 -15.74
N GLN A 35 -18.23 -13.55 -14.79
CA GLN A 35 -17.95 -14.96 -14.51
C GLN A 35 -17.99 -15.84 -15.79
N GLU A 36 -19.00 -15.68 -16.63
CA GLU A 36 -19.17 -16.49 -17.85
C GLU A 36 -18.11 -16.20 -18.93
N GLU A 37 -17.59 -14.97 -18.98
CA GLU A 37 -16.51 -14.59 -19.88
C GLU A 37 -15.17 -15.12 -19.35
N ASN A 38 -14.94 -14.97 -18.04
CA ASN A 38 -13.71 -15.40 -17.38
C ASN A 38 -13.56 -16.92 -17.38
N LYS A 39 -14.65 -17.70 -17.33
CA LYS A 39 -14.65 -19.17 -17.46
C LYS A 39 -14.05 -19.66 -18.78
N LYS A 40 -14.11 -18.86 -19.85
CA LYS A 40 -13.51 -19.19 -21.16
C LYS A 40 -12.00 -18.98 -21.18
N SER A 41 -11.47 -18.18 -20.26
CA SER A 41 -10.03 -18.02 -20.07
C SER A 41 -9.51 -19.13 -19.15
N LEU A 42 -8.50 -19.88 -19.61
CA LEU A 42 -7.88 -20.98 -18.84
C LEU A 42 -7.26 -20.53 -17.50
N ALA A 43 -7.10 -19.21 -17.28
CA ALA A 43 -6.46 -18.64 -16.10
C ALA A 43 -7.32 -18.72 -14.82
N LEU A 44 -8.66 -18.83 -14.93
CA LEU A 44 -9.56 -18.74 -13.77
C LEU A 44 -10.08 -20.09 -13.26
N GLN A 45 -9.70 -21.22 -13.88
CA GLN A 45 -10.31 -22.52 -13.56
C GLN A 45 -9.95 -23.07 -12.18
N SER A 46 -8.90 -22.55 -11.52
CA SER A 46 -8.42 -23.08 -10.23
C SER A 46 -8.56 -22.15 -9.03
N GLN A 47 -8.72 -20.84 -9.22
CA GLN A 47 -8.83 -19.87 -8.12
C GLN A 47 -9.93 -18.86 -8.41
N THR A 48 -11.10 -19.07 -7.82
CA THR A 48 -12.22 -18.12 -7.86
C THR A 48 -12.07 -17.01 -6.83
N GLN A 49 -11.32 -17.26 -5.76
CA GLN A 49 -11.09 -16.29 -4.69
C GLN A 49 -9.69 -15.68 -4.79
N ILE A 50 -9.66 -14.35 -4.88
CA ILE A 50 -8.44 -13.55 -5.00
C ILE A 50 -8.33 -12.68 -3.75
N TYR A 51 -7.21 -12.81 -3.06
CA TYR A 51 -6.91 -12.07 -1.82
C TYR A 51 -5.90 -10.99 -2.15
N GLY A 52 -6.36 -9.74 -2.24
CA GLY A 52 -5.55 -8.64 -2.73
C GLY A 52 -5.52 -7.42 -1.84
N VAL A 53 -4.50 -6.59 -2.06
CA VAL A 53 -4.40 -5.23 -1.52
C VAL A 53 -4.67 -4.27 -2.68
N ASN A 54 -5.67 -3.39 -2.56
CA ASN A 54 -6.10 -2.47 -3.64
C ASN A 54 -6.39 -3.17 -4.98
N GLY A 55 -6.93 -4.39 -4.95
CA GLY A 55 -7.20 -5.17 -6.17
C GLY A 55 -5.96 -5.80 -6.82
N ARG A 56 -4.84 -5.87 -6.09
CA ARG A 56 -3.56 -6.38 -6.58
C ARG A 56 -3.02 -7.47 -5.66
N VAL A 57 -2.31 -8.43 -6.24
CA VAL A 57 -1.70 -9.58 -5.54
C VAL A 57 -0.17 -9.53 -5.66
N ASP A 58 0.51 -10.34 -4.85
CA ASP A 58 1.95 -10.59 -4.89
C ASP A 58 2.82 -9.32 -4.84
N GLY A 59 2.43 -8.36 -4.00
CA GLY A 59 3.24 -7.17 -3.79
C GLY A 59 3.18 -6.15 -4.93
N SER A 60 2.32 -6.33 -5.93
CA SER A 60 2.27 -5.50 -7.13
C SER A 60 1.63 -4.12 -6.96
N VAL A 61 1.27 -3.72 -5.73
CA VAL A 61 0.76 -2.37 -5.43
C VAL A 61 1.87 -1.34 -5.63
N PRO A 62 1.73 -0.41 -6.60
CA PRO A 62 2.79 0.56 -6.89
C PRO A 62 2.71 1.80 -5.98
N GLY A 63 3.79 2.58 -5.97
CA GLY A 63 3.73 3.99 -5.58
C GLY A 63 3.78 4.30 -4.08
N MET A 64 4.13 3.33 -3.24
CA MET A 64 4.31 3.58 -1.80
C MET A 64 5.75 3.97 -1.47
N ILE A 65 6.05 5.26 -1.61
CA ILE A 65 7.35 5.84 -1.24
C ILE A 65 7.15 6.84 -0.10
N ILE A 66 7.90 6.65 0.98
CA ILE A 66 7.88 7.49 2.18
C ILE A 66 9.30 7.86 2.60
N PHE A 67 9.42 8.90 3.43
CA PHE A 67 10.72 9.37 3.91
C PHE A 67 10.91 9.04 5.39
N ALA A 68 12.12 8.61 5.74
CA ALA A 68 12.50 8.35 7.12
C ALA A 68 12.29 9.61 7.99
N GLY A 69 11.74 9.43 9.19
CA GLY A 69 11.44 10.51 10.14
C GLY A 69 10.24 11.40 9.76
N LYS A 70 9.55 11.14 8.64
CA LYS A 70 8.32 11.86 8.26
C LYS A 70 7.09 11.04 8.65
N GLU A 71 6.10 11.72 9.24
CA GLU A 71 4.81 11.08 9.53
C GLU A 71 4.07 10.74 8.23
N VAL A 72 3.58 9.51 8.17
CA VAL A 72 2.68 8.99 7.12
C VAL A 72 1.35 8.60 7.74
N THR A 73 0.26 8.90 7.04
CA THR A 73 -1.09 8.47 7.39
C THR A 73 -1.50 7.29 6.52
N TRP A 74 -1.96 6.22 7.17
CA TRP A 74 -2.50 5.03 6.52
C TRP A 74 -4.01 4.97 6.77
N HIS A 75 -4.79 5.00 5.70
CA HIS A 75 -6.22 4.71 5.72
C HIS A 75 -6.40 3.25 5.30
N LEU A 76 -6.69 2.42 6.28
CA LEU A 76 -6.78 0.97 6.11
C LEU A 76 -8.25 0.58 6.14
N MET A 77 -8.68 -0.28 5.23
CA MET A 77 -10.04 -0.79 5.22
C MET A 77 -10.07 -2.25 4.79
N ALA A 78 -11.05 -2.99 5.30
CA ALA A 78 -11.37 -4.32 4.81
C ALA A 78 -12.73 -4.33 4.11
N LEU A 79 -12.83 -4.94 2.94
CA LEU A 79 -14.11 -5.26 2.29
C LEU A 79 -14.06 -6.69 1.77
N GLY A 80 -15.22 -7.36 1.73
CA GLY A 80 -15.32 -8.74 1.29
C GLY A 80 -16.34 -9.48 2.13
N SER A 81 -16.19 -10.80 2.23
CA SER A 81 -17.05 -11.63 3.07
C SER A 81 -16.81 -11.33 4.56
N ASP A 82 -17.90 -11.33 5.33
CA ASP A 82 -17.95 -11.23 6.79
C ASP A 82 -17.13 -12.32 7.52
N GLN A 83 -16.87 -13.45 6.85
CA GLN A 83 -16.05 -14.54 7.37
C GLN A 83 -14.54 -14.29 7.24
N ASP A 84 -14.11 -13.16 6.68
CA ASP A 84 -12.71 -12.86 6.43
C ASP A 84 -12.23 -11.58 7.14
N PRO A 85 -11.94 -11.65 8.45
CA PRO A 85 -11.23 -10.59 9.14
C PRO A 85 -9.76 -10.56 8.70
N HIS A 86 -9.26 -9.37 8.38
CA HIS A 86 -7.87 -9.18 7.99
C HIS A 86 -7.04 -8.61 9.14
N HIS A 87 -5.99 -9.32 9.53
CA HIS A 87 -5.04 -8.87 10.54
C HIS A 87 -3.84 -8.22 9.86
N ILE A 88 -3.72 -6.90 9.88
CA ILE A 88 -2.71 -6.18 9.11
C ILE A 88 -1.44 -5.97 9.94
N HIS A 89 -0.29 -6.39 9.38
CA HIS A 89 1.04 -6.13 9.93
C HIS A 89 1.83 -5.16 9.07
N PHE A 90 2.61 -4.30 9.71
CA PHE A 90 3.70 -3.58 9.06
C PHE A 90 5.03 -4.05 9.64
N HIS A 91 5.87 -4.66 8.81
CA HIS A 91 7.17 -5.17 9.26
C HIS A 91 8.07 -4.03 9.72
N GLY A 92 8.77 -4.25 10.85
CA GLY A 92 9.75 -3.32 11.42
C GLY A 92 9.20 -1.96 11.84
N ASN A 93 7.89 -1.75 11.75
CA ASN A 93 7.25 -0.46 12.00
C ASN A 93 6.07 -0.63 12.96
N THR A 94 5.70 0.46 13.65
CA THR A 94 4.53 0.48 14.53
C THR A 94 3.57 1.56 14.10
N LEU A 95 2.29 1.30 14.35
CA LEU A 95 1.20 2.20 14.07
C LEU A 95 0.77 2.93 15.34
N LEU A 96 0.41 4.18 15.17
CA LEU A 96 -0.15 5.07 16.19
C LEU A 96 -1.63 5.26 15.86
N LEU A 97 -2.50 4.86 16.78
CA LEU A 97 -3.95 4.99 16.67
C LEU A 97 -4.41 6.07 17.64
N ARG A 98 -5.05 7.12 17.12
CA ARG A 98 -5.71 8.13 17.94
C ARG A 98 -7.07 7.59 18.40
N THR A 99 -7.31 7.57 19.70
CA THR A 99 -8.58 7.12 20.30
C THR A 99 -9.39 8.31 20.84
N GLY A 100 -10.68 8.08 21.07
CA GLY A 100 -11.55 9.05 21.73
C GLY A 100 -10.97 9.49 23.08
N GLY A 101 -10.97 10.79 23.35
CA GLY A 101 -10.34 11.38 24.55
C GLY A 101 -8.91 11.88 24.36
N GLY A 102 -8.36 11.83 23.14
CA GLY A 102 -7.05 12.43 22.82
C GLY A 102 -5.84 11.54 23.13
N SER A 103 -6.04 10.34 23.66
CA SER A 103 -4.99 9.36 23.85
C SER A 103 -4.53 8.77 22.50
N THR A 104 -3.24 8.39 22.44
CA THR A 104 -2.66 7.70 21.29
C THR A 104 -2.11 6.36 21.73
N HIS A 105 -2.53 5.28 21.08
CA HIS A 105 -2.07 3.93 21.35
C HIS A 105 -1.14 3.44 20.25
N ARG A 106 -0.02 2.83 20.64
CA ARG A 106 0.91 2.18 19.72
C ARG A 106 0.54 0.70 19.55
N ARG A 107 0.51 0.23 18.30
CA ARG A 107 0.22 -1.16 17.93
C ARG A 107 1.19 -1.63 16.83
N GLY A 108 1.61 -2.89 16.88
CA GLY A 108 2.40 -3.51 15.80
C GLY A 108 1.54 -4.09 14.67
N SER A 109 0.25 -4.27 14.93
CA SER A 109 -0.71 -4.85 13.99
C SER A 109 -2.13 -4.41 14.36
N LEU A 110 -3.08 -4.49 13.43
CA LEU A 110 -4.49 -4.21 13.68
C LEU A 110 -5.42 -5.24 13.04
N HIS A 111 -6.58 -5.47 13.64
CA HIS A 111 -7.65 -6.23 13.01
C HIS A 111 -8.57 -5.28 12.24
N LEU A 112 -8.86 -5.64 10.99
CA LEU A 112 -9.86 -5.00 10.15
C LEU A 112 -10.97 -6.02 9.89
N TYR A 113 -12.17 -5.70 10.35
CA TYR A 113 -13.36 -6.45 9.98
C TYR A 113 -13.96 -5.88 8.70
N PRO A 114 -14.61 -6.70 7.87
CA PRO A 114 -15.28 -6.26 6.66
C PRO A 114 -16.23 -5.09 6.92
N GLY A 115 -16.12 -4.04 6.08
CA GLY A 115 -16.90 -2.81 6.20
C GLY A 115 -16.31 -1.78 7.16
N ILE A 116 -15.25 -2.11 7.92
CA ILE A 116 -14.59 -1.17 8.84
C ILE A 116 -13.38 -0.52 8.16
N GLY A 117 -13.30 0.80 8.30
CA GLY A 117 -12.12 1.61 7.97
C GLY A 117 -11.45 2.17 9.22
N VAL A 118 -10.13 2.13 9.27
CA VAL A 118 -9.30 2.64 10.36
C VAL A 118 -8.25 3.58 9.80
N THR A 119 -8.06 4.73 10.46
CA THR A 119 -6.94 5.63 10.15
C THR A 119 -5.85 5.46 11.20
N ALA A 120 -4.64 5.15 10.74
CA ALA A 120 -3.45 4.97 11.57
C ALA A 120 -2.31 5.88 11.10
N TYR A 121 -1.44 6.26 12.02
CA TYR A 121 -0.26 7.07 11.73
C TYR A 121 1.00 6.24 11.94
N MET A 122 2.07 6.55 11.22
CA MET A 122 3.36 5.88 11.36
C MET A 122 4.48 6.88 11.13
N ILE A 123 5.59 6.71 11.85
CA ILE A 123 6.83 7.44 11.60
C ILE A 123 7.92 6.37 11.38
N PRO A 124 8.26 6.05 10.13
CA PRO A 124 9.30 5.07 9.84
C PRO A 124 10.67 5.68 10.12
N MET A 125 11.52 4.99 10.87
CA MET A 125 12.86 5.49 11.21
C MET A 125 13.95 4.88 10.34
N THR A 126 13.74 3.65 9.87
CA THR A 126 14.76 2.86 9.17
C THR A 126 14.50 2.85 7.67
N PRO A 127 15.42 3.37 6.84
CA PRO A 127 15.33 3.29 5.38
C PRO A 127 15.40 1.83 4.91
N GLY A 128 14.68 1.51 3.83
CA GLY A 128 14.62 0.16 3.29
C GLY A 128 13.30 -0.14 2.59
N LEU A 129 13.22 -1.33 2.00
CA LEU A 129 11.98 -1.88 1.46
C LEU A 129 11.29 -2.70 2.56
N TRP A 130 10.05 -2.36 2.86
CA TRP A 130 9.28 -2.95 3.95
C TRP A 130 8.01 -3.62 3.45
N LEU A 131 7.57 -4.65 4.17
CA LEU A 131 6.38 -5.44 3.85
C LEU A 131 5.20 -5.00 4.71
N VAL A 132 4.04 -4.86 4.08
CA VAL A 132 2.72 -4.79 4.74
C VAL A 132 1.88 -5.95 4.23
N HIS A 133 1.29 -6.74 5.14
CA HIS A 133 0.56 -7.95 4.75
C HIS A 133 -0.53 -8.31 5.76
N CYS A 134 -1.40 -9.23 5.36
CA CYS A 134 -2.26 -9.93 6.31
C CYS A 134 -1.45 -10.99 7.07
N LEU A 135 -1.49 -11.01 8.41
CA LEU A 135 -0.86 -12.05 9.23
C LEU A 135 -1.50 -13.42 9.03
N ASN A 136 -2.72 -13.49 8.48
CA ASN A 136 -3.33 -14.78 8.17
C ASN A 136 -2.47 -15.49 7.12
N GLY A 137 -1.91 -16.64 7.49
CA GLY A 137 -0.94 -17.36 6.68
C GLY A 137 -1.50 -17.75 5.31
N ASP A 138 -2.77 -18.17 5.28
CA ASP A 138 -3.44 -18.56 4.04
C ASP A 138 -3.56 -17.36 3.09
N HIS A 139 -4.04 -16.21 3.58
CA HIS A 139 -4.16 -14.99 2.75
C HIS A 139 -2.81 -14.49 2.27
N PHE A 140 -1.79 -14.53 3.12
CA PHE A 140 -0.44 -14.15 2.74
C PHE A 140 0.13 -15.08 1.66
N SER A 141 -0.06 -16.39 1.80
CA SER A 141 0.46 -17.40 0.88
C SER A 141 -0.09 -17.30 -0.53
N VAL A 142 -1.29 -16.74 -0.67
CA VAL A 142 -1.97 -16.51 -1.96
C VAL A 142 -1.85 -15.05 -2.43
N GLY A 143 -0.95 -14.27 -1.84
CA GLY A 143 -0.51 -12.99 -2.40
C GLY A 143 -1.07 -11.73 -1.74
N MET A 144 -1.74 -11.81 -0.59
CA MET A 144 -2.27 -10.64 0.12
C MET A 144 -1.19 -9.86 0.88
N PHE A 145 -0.32 -9.20 0.12
CA PHE A 145 0.70 -8.31 0.65
C PHE A 145 1.06 -7.19 -0.33
N ALA A 146 1.68 -6.15 0.21
CA ALA A 146 2.24 -5.04 -0.53
C ALA A 146 3.58 -4.60 0.08
N THR A 147 4.39 -3.88 -0.69
CA THR A 147 5.68 -3.36 -0.21
C THR A 147 5.72 -1.84 -0.28
N PHE A 148 6.40 -1.21 0.67
CA PHE A 148 6.60 0.24 0.68
C PHE A 148 8.08 0.58 0.90
N LEU A 149 8.54 1.62 0.23
CA LEU A 149 9.94 2.05 0.24
C LEU A 149 10.11 3.26 1.16
N VAL A 150 10.96 3.10 2.18
CA VAL A 150 11.40 4.19 3.05
C VAL A 150 12.75 4.70 2.55
N LEU A 151 12.80 5.97 2.12
CA LEU A 151 14.01 6.63 1.66
C LEU A 151 14.57 7.58 2.72
N ASN A 152 15.89 7.71 2.77
CA ASN A 152 16.56 8.76 3.53
C ASN A 152 16.98 9.90 2.58
N PRO A 153 16.30 11.05 2.59
CA PRO A 153 16.63 12.15 1.67
C PRO A 153 17.92 12.87 2.04
N GLU A 154 18.44 12.73 3.26
CA GLU A 154 19.70 13.37 3.66
C GLU A 154 20.92 12.58 3.18
N VAL A 155 20.79 11.25 3.12
CA VAL A 155 21.87 10.35 2.65
C VAL A 155 21.82 10.13 1.13
N CYS A 156 20.63 10.07 0.54
CA CYS A 156 20.45 9.65 -0.86
C CYS A 156 20.25 10.81 -1.86
N ARG A 157 20.91 11.96 -1.65
CA ARG A 157 20.86 13.13 -2.58
C ARG A 157 22.11 13.32 -3.44
N GLY A 158 23.00 12.32 -3.48
CA GLY A 158 24.21 12.39 -4.31
C GLY A 158 23.90 12.42 -5.83
N PRO A 159 24.77 13.05 -6.64
CA PRO A 159 24.62 12.98 -8.09
C PRO A 159 24.76 11.54 -8.58
N LEU A 160 23.91 11.13 -9.53
CA LEU A 160 23.99 9.79 -10.14
C LEU A 160 25.21 9.61 -11.06
N GLY A 161 26.02 10.67 -11.22
CA GLY A 161 27.31 10.60 -11.88
C GLY A 161 27.29 10.92 -13.38
N LEU A 162 26.34 11.74 -13.81
CA LEU A 162 26.35 12.32 -15.17
C LEU A 162 27.61 13.19 -15.39
N GLN A 163 27.93 14.08 -14.44
CA GLN A 163 29.11 14.94 -14.52
C GLN A 163 30.42 14.16 -14.29
N SER A 164 30.41 13.15 -13.43
CA SER A 164 31.61 12.36 -13.10
C SER A 164 31.93 11.26 -14.12
N GLY A 165 31.11 11.10 -15.17
CA GLY A 165 31.27 10.05 -16.18
C GLY A 165 30.98 8.62 -15.71
N LEU A 166 30.31 8.46 -14.55
CA LEU A 166 29.81 7.14 -14.12
C LEU A 166 28.65 6.67 -15.01
N ILE A 167 27.80 7.61 -15.43
CA ILE A 167 26.84 7.39 -16.51
C ILE A 167 27.61 7.58 -17.82
N LYS A 168 27.70 6.51 -18.62
CA LYS A 168 28.40 6.53 -19.91
C LYS A 168 27.51 7.16 -20.98
N ASP A 169 28.11 7.84 -21.95
CA ASP A 169 27.37 8.44 -23.08
C ASP A 169 26.55 7.41 -23.88
N SER A 170 26.97 6.13 -23.89
CA SER A 170 26.21 5.03 -24.51
C SER A 170 24.87 4.74 -23.83
N GLN A 171 24.65 5.24 -22.61
CA GLN A 171 23.39 5.12 -21.86
C GLN A 171 22.47 6.33 -22.08
N LEU A 172 22.97 7.38 -22.75
CA LEU A 172 22.20 8.56 -23.08
C LEU A 172 21.54 8.35 -24.45
N THR A 173 20.24 8.59 -24.54
CA THR A 173 19.50 8.52 -25.80
C THR A 173 18.57 9.72 -25.86
N ALA A 174 18.55 10.37 -27.02
CA ALA A 174 17.65 11.48 -27.32
C ALA A 174 17.12 11.30 -28.74
N SER A 175 15.84 11.58 -28.95
CA SER A 175 15.24 11.70 -30.27
C SER A 175 14.96 13.18 -30.54
N SER A 176 15.66 13.78 -31.50
CA SER A 176 15.34 15.12 -32.00
C SER A 176 14.17 15.04 -32.99
N SER A 177 13.10 15.77 -32.71
CA SER A 177 12.04 16.11 -33.67
C SER A 177 12.23 17.54 -34.14
N ASP A 178 13.38 17.83 -34.75
CA ASP A 178 13.61 19.10 -35.43
C ASP A 178 13.35 18.85 -36.91
N GLY A 179 12.15 19.24 -37.36
CA GLY A 179 11.73 19.28 -38.76
C GLY A 179 11.98 20.64 -39.37
#